data_AF-A0A537H3J7-F1
#
_entry.id   AF-A0A537H3J7-F1
#
_cell.length_a   1.000
_cell.length_b   1.000
_cell.length_c   1.000
_cell.angle_alpha   90.00
_cell.angle_beta   90.00
_cell.angle_gamma   90.00
#
_symmetry.space_group_name_H-M   'P 1'
#
loop_
_entity.id
_entity.type
_entity.pdbx_description
1 polymer ?
#
loop_
_entity_poly.entity_id
_entity_poly.type
_entity_poly.pdbx_seq_one_letter_code
_entity_poly.pdbx_strand_id
1 'polypeptide(L)'
;MTKKEVALEDDIDAEPSKDTELAKPENDKAEFTEEETVGLQSEAKVPEAPEAPVVEEAAEEEEEIEIVEEKFYDLNLRRIWTAPREKRTPRAVRYVRQYAAQRMKTDNVSLSEETNSLLWNRGISKPPRKIRIRVVKDKEGKVIVFPGEGK
;
A
#
# COMPACT_ATOMS: atom_id res chain seq x y z
N MET A 1 15.05 -59.68 39.18
CA MET A 1 15.59 -58.31 39.16
C MET A 1 15.09 -57.62 40.43
N THR A 2 16.00 -57.30 41.35
CA THR A 2 15.66 -56.89 42.73
C THR A 2 15.26 -55.42 42.80
N LYS A 3 14.17 -55.15 43.53
CA LYS A 3 13.77 -53.79 43.91
C LYS A 3 14.85 -53.14 44.77
N LYS A 4 15.05 -51.83 44.62
CA LYS A 4 15.70 -50.98 45.61
C LYS A 4 15.04 -49.60 45.63
N GLU A 5 14.06 -49.44 46.50
CA GLU A 5 13.76 -48.13 47.09
C GLU A 5 14.91 -47.73 48.02
N VAL A 6 15.28 -46.45 48.03
CA VAL A 6 15.56 -45.67 49.25
C VAL A 6 15.21 -44.21 48.87
N ALA A 7 14.34 -43.58 49.67
CA ALA A 7 14.06 -42.16 49.58
C ALA A 7 15.04 -41.35 50.44
N LEU A 8 15.19 -40.06 50.14
CA LEU A 8 15.28 -39.01 51.15
C LEU A 8 14.99 -37.65 50.50
N GLU A 9 14.05 -36.94 51.10
CA GLU A 9 13.74 -35.54 50.84
C GLU A 9 14.74 -34.65 51.60
N ASP A 10 14.91 -33.40 51.17
CA ASP A 10 15.35 -32.31 52.05
C ASP A 10 14.71 -31.00 51.56
N ASP A 11 13.88 -30.42 52.41
CA ASP A 11 13.17 -29.16 52.22
C ASP A 11 14.12 -27.96 52.12
N ILE A 12 13.87 -27.05 51.16
CA ILE A 12 14.21 -25.62 51.32
C ILE A 12 13.03 -24.78 50.82
N ASP A 13 12.12 -24.51 51.74
CA ASP A 13 11.10 -23.45 51.64
C ASP A 13 11.63 -22.22 52.41
N ALA A 14 11.75 -21.06 51.75
CA ALA A 14 12.29 -19.83 52.36
C ALA A 14 11.98 -18.54 51.55
N GLU A 15 10.75 -18.08 51.60
CA GLU A 15 10.45 -16.64 51.68
C GLU A 15 10.42 -16.20 53.18
N PRO A 16 10.50 -14.90 53.59
CA PRO A 16 10.01 -13.73 52.86
C PRO A 16 10.74 -12.37 53.05
N SER A 17 10.20 -11.36 52.36
CA SER A 17 10.09 -9.93 52.74
C SER A 17 11.32 -9.00 52.72
N LYS A 18 11.19 -7.91 51.93
CA LYS A 18 10.96 -6.55 52.48
C LYS A 18 10.59 -5.53 51.40
N ASP A 19 9.58 -4.74 51.71
CA ASP A 19 9.07 -3.62 50.91
C ASP A 19 10.04 -2.43 50.82
N THR A 20 9.92 -1.62 49.76
CA THR A 20 10.09 -0.17 49.89
C THR A 20 9.30 0.61 48.83
N GLU A 21 8.08 0.98 49.22
CA GLU A 21 7.41 2.28 48.99
C GLU A 21 7.22 2.81 47.55
N LEU A 22 5.94 2.85 47.15
CA LEU A 22 5.41 3.90 46.28
C LEU A 22 5.57 5.27 46.95
N ALA A 23 6.01 6.28 46.20
CA ALA A 23 5.83 7.68 46.55
C ALA A 23 4.95 8.39 45.49
N LYS A 24 3.77 8.84 45.90
CA LYS A 24 3.01 9.89 45.19
C LYS A 24 3.74 11.23 45.35
N PRO A 25 3.43 12.21 44.49
CA PRO A 25 2.98 13.48 45.06
C PRO A 25 1.58 13.87 44.55
N GLU A 26 0.69 14.15 45.50
CA GLU A 26 -0.59 14.80 45.22
C GLU A 26 -0.43 16.31 45.30
N ASN A 27 -0.74 16.98 44.19
CA ASN A 27 -1.50 18.23 44.09
C ASN A 27 -1.33 19.28 45.20
N ASP A 28 -0.71 20.42 44.85
CA ASP A 28 -0.94 21.70 45.56
C ASP A 28 -1.62 22.70 44.61
N LYS A 29 -2.60 23.43 45.17
CA LYS A 29 -3.61 24.19 44.44
C LYS A 29 -3.28 25.68 44.38
N ALA A 30 -3.36 26.28 43.19
CA ALA A 30 -3.55 27.73 43.04
C ALA A 30 -4.48 28.02 41.85
N GLU A 31 -5.55 28.78 42.10
CA GLU A 31 -6.43 29.43 41.11
C GLU A 31 -5.62 30.56 40.41
N PHE A 32 -5.98 31.21 39.29
CA PHE A 32 -7.22 31.47 38.56
C PHE A 32 -6.78 31.83 37.10
N THR A 33 -7.57 32.18 36.07
CA THR A 33 -8.94 32.74 35.97
C THR A 33 -9.62 32.21 34.68
N GLU A 34 -10.24 33.08 33.87
CA GLU A 34 -11.16 32.83 32.76
C GLU A 34 -10.71 33.55 31.46
N GLU A 35 -11.31 33.10 30.34
CA GLU A 35 -11.69 33.89 29.16
C GLU A 35 -10.71 34.25 28.01
N GLU A 36 -11.36 34.56 26.89
CA GLU A 36 -10.94 34.55 25.50
C GLU A 36 -9.77 35.49 25.13
N THR A 37 -9.07 35.16 24.05
CA THR A 37 -8.90 36.13 22.95
C THR A 37 -8.59 35.45 21.61
N VAL A 38 -9.14 36.04 20.55
CA VAL A 38 -9.04 35.56 19.17
C VAL A 38 -7.83 36.19 18.48
N GLY A 39 -7.14 35.39 17.66
CA GLY A 39 -6.40 35.89 16.51
C GLY A 39 -4.89 35.95 16.65
N LEU A 40 -4.20 35.29 15.71
CA LEU A 40 -2.87 35.70 15.29
C LEU A 40 -2.82 35.77 13.78
N GLN A 41 -2.87 37.00 13.26
CA GLN A 41 -2.47 37.29 11.88
C GLN A 41 -0.95 37.17 11.80
N SER A 42 -0.44 36.55 10.75
CA SER A 42 0.93 36.80 10.28
C SER A 42 0.92 36.84 8.77
N GLU A 43 0.68 38.03 8.22
CA GLU A 43 1.01 38.34 6.83
C GLU A 43 2.51 38.27 6.63
N ALA A 44 2.97 37.47 5.66
CA ALA A 44 4.33 37.47 5.19
C ALA A 44 4.38 37.29 3.66
N LYS A 45 4.06 38.37 2.96
CA LYS A 45 4.74 38.86 1.74
C LYS A 45 5.09 37.85 0.63
N VAL A 46 4.30 37.87 -0.45
CA VAL A 46 4.74 37.44 -1.79
C VAL A 46 5.72 38.49 -2.36
N PRO A 47 6.82 38.06 -3.01
CA PRO A 47 7.00 38.40 -4.43
C PRO A 47 7.51 37.25 -5.32
N GLU A 48 6.83 37.19 -6.46
CA GLU A 48 7.00 36.50 -7.75
C GLU A 48 8.41 36.46 -8.42
N ALA A 49 8.68 35.35 -9.14
CA ALA A 49 9.59 35.15 -10.30
C ALA A 49 11.13 35.27 -10.08
N PRO A 50 11.99 34.47 -10.77
CA PRO A 50 11.96 34.22 -12.22
C PRO A 50 11.96 32.74 -12.70
N GLU A 51 11.75 32.57 -14.00
CA GLU A 51 11.54 31.30 -14.74
C GLU A 51 12.84 30.62 -15.25
N ALA A 52 12.66 29.42 -15.83
CA ALA A 52 13.59 28.61 -16.65
C ALA A 52 14.68 27.79 -15.91
N PRO A 53 15.17 26.65 -16.47
CA PRO A 53 14.53 25.70 -17.41
C PRO A 53 14.77 24.21 -17.02
N VAL A 54 13.71 23.44 -16.67
CA VAL A 54 13.85 21.99 -16.36
C VAL A 54 12.65 21.15 -16.84
N VAL A 55 11.80 21.68 -17.73
CA VAL A 55 10.56 20.99 -18.16
C VAL A 55 10.68 20.39 -19.57
N GLU A 56 11.72 20.75 -20.33
CA GLU A 56 11.90 20.28 -21.71
C GLU A 56 12.56 18.88 -21.79
N GLU A 57 13.52 18.52 -20.91
CA GLU A 57 14.09 17.15 -20.91
C GLU A 57 13.05 16.07 -20.59
N ALA A 58 12.08 16.36 -19.69
CA ALA A 58 10.98 15.43 -19.38
C ALA A 58 9.95 15.28 -20.51
N ALA A 59 10.01 16.14 -21.54
CA ALA A 59 9.16 16.08 -22.73
C ALA A 59 9.86 15.38 -23.91
N GLU A 60 11.19 15.27 -23.91
CA GLU A 60 11.96 14.50 -24.90
C GLU A 60 12.11 13.02 -24.52
N GLU A 61 12.04 12.68 -23.21
CA GLU A 61 11.91 11.28 -22.75
C GLU A 61 10.52 10.65 -23.03
N GLU A 62 9.58 11.39 -23.63
CA GLU A 62 8.49 10.81 -24.45
C GLU A 62 9.04 10.28 -25.80
N GLU A 63 10.23 9.68 -25.82
CA GLU A 63 10.77 8.96 -26.97
C GLU A 63 9.68 8.06 -27.52
N GLU A 64 9.38 8.23 -28.82
CA GLU A 64 8.22 7.66 -29.49
C GLU A 64 7.97 6.23 -29.01
N ILE A 65 6.92 6.02 -28.21
CA ILE A 65 6.45 4.67 -27.87
C ILE A 65 5.90 4.11 -29.17
N GLU A 66 6.78 3.57 -30.01
CA GLU A 66 6.45 3.18 -31.36
C GLU A 66 5.67 1.87 -31.27
N ILE A 67 4.35 2.02 -31.25
CA ILE A 67 3.38 0.97 -30.98
C ILE A 67 3.48 -0.09 -32.07
N VAL A 68 4.21 -1.18 -31.78
CA VAL A 68 4.39 -2.30 -32.71
C VAL A 68 3.10 -3.12 -32.81
N GLU A 69 2.45 -3.33 -31.67
CA GLU A 69 1.19 -4.06 -31.59
C GLU A 69 0.26 -3.46 -30.53
N GLU A 70 -0.94 -3.06 -30.93
CA GLU A 70 -2.05 -2.75 -30.01
C GLU A 70 -3.14 -3.83 -30.10
N LYS A 71 -3.57 -4.35 -28.95
CA LYS A 71 -4.61 -5.39 -28.87
C LYS A 71 -5.59 -5.13 -27.72
N PHE A 72 -6.88 -5.20 -28.00
CA PHE A 72 -7.95 -5.08 -27.01
C PHE A 72 -8.38 -6.46 -26.49
N TYR A 73 -8.50 -6.60 -25.17
CA TYR A 73 -8.91 -7.84 -24.51
C TYR A 73 -9.98 -7.59 -23.44
N ASP A 74 -11.02 -8.43 -23.46
CA ASP A 74 -12.03 -8.47 -22.39
C ASP A 74 -11.60 -9.43 -21.27
N LEU A 75 -11.15 -8.87 -20.14
CA LEU A 75 -10.63 -9.63 -19.02
C LEU A 75 -11.73 -9.96 -17.99
N ASN A 76 -12.08 -11.24 -17.91
CA ASN A 76 -13.01 -11.75 -16.91
C ASN A 76 -12.30 -12.03 -15.57
N LEU A 77 -12.45 -11.14 -14.59
CA LEU A 77 -11.91 -11.32 -13.23
C LEU A 77 -12.74 -12.31 -12.38
N ARG A 78 -13.41 -13.30 -13.01
CA ARG A 78 -14.32 -14.23 -12.32
C ARG A 78 -13.60 -15.01 -11.20
N ARG A 79 -12.40 -15.49 -11.50
CA ARG A 79 -11.53 -16.34 -10.66
C ARG A 79 -11.04 -15.68 -9.36
N ILE A 80 -10.95 -14.35 -9.30
CA ILE A 80 -10.38 -13.64 -8.14
C ILE A 80 -11.30 -13.64 -6.93
N TRP A 81 -12.63 -13.73 -7.13
CA TRP A 81 -13.59 -13.73 -6.02
C TRP A 81 -13.54 -14.97 -5.12
N THR A 82 -12.88 -16.04 -5.56
CA THR A 82 -12.57 -17.22 -4.75
C THR A 82 -11.54 -16.90 -3.64
N ALA A 83 -10.78 -15.80 -3.78
CA ALA A 83 -9.82 -15.39 -2.75
C ALA A 83 -10.49 -14.67 -1.56
N PRO A 84 -9.89 -14.74 -0.35
CA PRO A 84 -10.27 -13.95 0.81
C PRO A 84 -10.35 -12.45 0.50
N ARG A 85 -11.22 -11.72 1.21
CA ARG A 85 -11.60 -10.34 0.85
C ARG A 85 -10.41 -9.41 0.79
N GLU A 86 -9.50 -9.45 1.75
CA GLU A 86 -8.30 -8.60 1.81
C GLU A 86 -7.29 -8.88 0.68
N LYS A 87 -7.43 -9.99 -0.06
CA LYS A 87 -6.44 -10.42 -1.07
C LYS A 87 -6.96 -10.31 -2.50
N ARG A 88 -8.15 -9.74 -2.72
CA ARG A 88 -8.81 -9.72 -4.03
C ARG A 88 -8.17 -8.75 -5.02
N THR A 89 -8.12 -7.46 -4.71
CA THR A 89 -7.53 -6.47 -5.65
C THR A 89 -6.04 -6.72 -5.93
N PRO A 90 -5.17 -7.02 -4.94
CA PRO A 90 -3.78 -7.42 -5.20
C PRO A 90 -3.66 -8.66 -6.11
N ARG A 91 -4.58 -9.63 -5.99
CA ARG A 91 -4.62 -10.81 -6.85
C ARG A 91 -5.21 -10.51 -8.23
N ALA A 92 -6.05 -9.48 -8.38
CA ALA A 92 -6.48 -8.98 -9.67
C ALA A 92 -5.33 -8.32 -10.43
N VAL A 93 -4.55 -7.44 -9.79
CA VAL A 93 -3.34 -6.83 -10.39
C VAL A 93 -2.36 -7.90 -10.88
N ARG A 94 -2.06 -8.92 -10.05
CA ARG A 94 -1.21 -10.06 -10.44
C ARG A 94 -1.79 -10.84 -11.63
N TYR A 95 -3.10 -11.06 -11.66
CA TYR A 95 -3.76 -11.77 -12.75
C TYR A 95 -3.76 -10.97 -14.07
N VAL A 96 -3.90 -9.64 -14.01
CA VAL A 96 -3.78 -8.75 -15.18
C VAL A 96 -2.37 -8.85 -15.77
N ARG A 97 -1.32 -8.74 -14.94
CA ARG A 97 0.08 -8.88 -15.37
C ARG A 97 0.33 -10.25 -16.02
N GLN A 98 -0.11 -11.33 -15.37
CA GLN A 98 0.01 -12.70 -15.90
C GLN A 98 -0.74 -12.87 -17.24
N TYR A 99 -1.92 -12.26 -17.39
CA TYR A 99 -2.70 -12.33 -18.62
C TYR A 99 -2.00 -11.63 -19.79
N ALA A 100 -1.50 -10.40 -19.56
CA ALA A 100 -0.75 -9.65 -20.57
C ALA A 100 0.55 -10.39 -20.97
N ALA A 101 1.29 -10.90 -19.99
CA ALA A 101 2.50 -11.69 -20.23
C ALA A 101 2.22 -12.93 -21.10
N GLN A 102 1.17 -13.69 -20.76
CA GLN A 102 0.77 -14.88 -21.52
C GLN A 102 0.29 -14.57 -22.95
N ARG A 103 -0.25 -13.37 -23.20
CA ARG A 103 -0.76 -12.95 -24.52
C ARG A 103 0.33 -12.39 -25.43
N MET A 104 1.18 -11.50 -24.90
CA MET A 104 2.24 -10.84 -25.69
C MET A 104 3.56 -11.62 -25.69
N LYS A 105 3.65 -12.68 -24.87
CA LYS A 105 4.84 -13.55 -24.67
C LYS A 105 6.06 -12.77 -24.17
N THR A 106 5.84 -11.87 -23.21
CA THR A 106 6.89 -11.09 -22.53
C THR A 106 6.67 -11.13 -21.01
N ASP A 107 7.72 -11.28 -20.22
CA ASP A 107 7.63 -11.20 -18.75
C ASP A 107 7.62 -9.75 -18.22
N ASN A 108 8.17 -8.80 -18.99
CA ASN A 108 8.25 -7.38 -18.65
C ASN A 108 6.91 -6.65 -18.91
N VAL A 109 6.00 -6.72 -17.94
CA VAL A 109 4.67 -6.08 -17.99
C VAL A 109 4.51 -4.97 -16.95
N SER A 110 4.32 -3.75 -17.44
CA SER A 110 3.91 -2.56 -16.71
C SER A 110 2.39 -2.34 -16.79
N LEU A 111 1.80 -1.80 -15.73
CA LEU A 111 0.39 -1.45 -15.64
C LEU A 111 0.27 0.07 -15.59
N SER A 112 -0.58 0.69 -16.42
CA SER A 112 -0.82 2.14 -16.33
C SER A 112 -1.50 2.48 -15.01
N GLU A 113 -1.28 3.71 -14.53
CA GLU A 113 -1.90 4.14 -13.28
C GLU A 113 -3.43 4.16 -13.39
N GLU A 114 -3.99 4.56 -14.53
CA GLU A 114 -5.43 4.49 -14.78
C GLU A 114 -5.99 3.07 -14.60
N THR A 115 -5.29 2.04 -15.11
CA THR A 115 -5.74 0.64 -14.96
C THR A 115 -5.60 0.16 -13.51
N ASN A 116 -4.54 0.59 -12.82
CA ASN A 116 -4.32 0.33 -11.40
C ASN A 116 -5.45 0.97 -10.57
N SER A 117 -5.65 2.28 -10.68
CA SER A 117 -6.76 3.01 -10.09
C SER A 117 -8.12 2.35 -10.39
N LEU A 118 -8.41 1.96 -11.64
CA LEU A 118 -9.66 1.27 -12.01
C LEU A 118 -9.87 -0.05 -11.23
N LEU A 119 -8.80 -0.81 -10.97
CA LEU A 119 -8.85 -2.01 -10.13
C LEU A 119 -9.10 -1.68 -8.64
N TRP A 120 -8.55 -0.58 -8.15
CA TRP A 120 -8.64 -0.12 -6.75
C TRP A 120 -9.83 0.80 -6.44
N ASN A 121 -10.59 1.28 -7.44
CA ASN A 121 -11.75 2.18 -7.31
C ASN A 121 -12.82 1.78 -6.27
N ARG A 122 -12.88 0.51 -5.87
CA ARG A 122 -13.82 -0.02 -4.87
C ARG A 122 -13.11 -0.64 -3.65
N GLY A 123 -11.85 -0.25 -3.44
CA GLY A 123 -10.97 -0.77 -2.41
C GLY A 123 -10.52 -2.22 -2.62
N ILE A 124 -9.85 -2.77 -1.61
CA ILE A 124 -9.16 -4.06 -1.66
C ILE A 124 -10.09 -5.29 -1.84
N SER A 125 -11.37 -5.14 -1.45
CA SER A 125 -12.33 -6.26 -1.32
C SER A 125 -13.22 -6.49 -2.54
N LYS A 126 -13.38 -5.49 -3.41
CA LYS A 126 -14.43 -5.45 -4.46
C LYS A 126 -13.88 -5.03 -5.83
N PRO A 127 -12.80 -5.64 -6.36
CA PRO A 127 -12.32 -5.32 -7.69
C PRO A 127 -13.42 -5.56 -8.74
N PRO A 128 -13.40 -4.83 -9.88
CA PRO A 128 -14.37 -5.01 -10.96
C PRO A 128 -14.50 -6.46 -11.43
N ARG A 129 -15.66 -6.84 -11.96
CA ARG A 129 -15.92 -8.25 -12.36
C ARG A 129 -15.43 -8.57 -13.77
N LYS A 130 -15.46 -7.58 -14.64
CA LYS A 130 -14.96 -7.56 -16.02
C LYS A 130 -14.26 -6.22 -16.24
N ILE A 131 -13.19 -6.21 -17.01
CA ILE A 131 -12.47 -4.99 -17.42
C ILE A 131 -12.07 -5.20 -18.88
N ARG A 132 -12.32 -4.22 -19.75
CA ARG A 132 -11.69 -4.19 -21.08
C ARG A 132 -10.33 -3.52 -20.94
N ILE A 133 -9.33 -4.09 -21.60
CA ILE A 133 -7.93 -3.71 -21.45
C ILE A 133 -7.34 -3.50 -22.84
N ARG A 134 -6.64 -2.39 -23.03
CA ARG A 134 -5.80 -2.09 -24.19
C ARG A 134 -4.37 -2.47 -23.83
N VAL A 135 -3.79 -3.41 -24.56
CA VAL A 135 -2.41 -3.87 -24.36
C VAL A 135 -1.57 -3.35 -25.51
N VAL A 136 -0.60 -2.52 -25.18
CA VAL A 136 0.39 -1.93 -26.07
C VAL A 136 1.71 -2.67 -25.89
N LYS A 137 2.40 -2.96 -27.00
CA LYS A 137 3.75 -3.52 -26.98
C LYS A 137 4.71 -2.60 -27.74
N ASP A 138 5.81 -2.30 -27.07
CA ASP A 138 6.83 -1.37 -27.50
C ASP A 138 7.93 -2.15 -28.27
N LYS A 139 8.76 -1.46 -29.06
CA LYS A 139 9.89 -2.08 -29.80
C LYS A 139 10.88 -2.81 -28.88
N GLU A 140 11.10 -2.28 -27.68
CA GLU A 140 11.92 -2.87 -26.63
C GLU A 140 11.32 -4.15 -26.01
N GLY A 141 10.13 -4.54 -26.44
CA GLY A 141 9.41 -5.72 -25.94
C GLY A 141 8.66 -5.50 -24.63
N LYS A 142 8.84 -4.34 -23.99
CA LYS A 142 8.03 -3.86 -22.86
C LYS A 142 6.55 -3.83 -23.25
N VAL A 143 5.69 -4.14 -22.27
CA VAL A 143 4.24 -4.20 -22.46
C VAL A 143 3.58 -3.27 -21.46
N ILE A 144 2.81 -2.31 -21.97
CA ILE A 144 2.05 -1.35 -21.15
C ILE A 144 0.56 -1.68 -21.26
N VAL A 145 -0.08 -1.76 -20.11
CA VAL A 145 -1.47 -2.18 -19.98
C VAL A 145 -2.32 -0.99 -19.57
N PHE A 146 -3.19 -0.55 -20.48
CA PHE A 146 -4.11 0.59 -20.34
C PHE A 146 -5.57 0.15 -20.16
N PRO A 147 -6.45 0.99 -19.57
CA PRO A 147 -7.87 0.73 -19.60
C PRO A 147 -8.34 0.78 -21.06
N GLY A 148 -9.14 -0.20 -21.47
CA GLY A 148 -9.89 -0.09 -22.71
C GLY A 148 -11.26 0.49 -22.40
N GLU A 149 -11.71 1.43 -23.21
CA GLU A 149 -12.99 2.12 -23.01
C GLU A 149 -14.15 1.12 -22.85
N GLY A 150 -14.92 1.32 -21.78
CA GLY A 150 -16.13 0.56 -21.50
C GLY A 150 -17.29 1.12 -22.31
N LYS A 151 -18.04 0.22 -22.97
CA LYS A 151 -19.30 0.53 -23.64
C LYS A 151 -20.48 0.51 -22.67
#